data_AF-A0A4W5RZM7-F1
#
_entry.id   AF-A0A4W5RZM7-F1
#
_cell.length_a   1.000
_cell.length_b   1.000
_cell.length_c   1.000
_cell.angle_alpha   90.00
_cell.angle_beta   90.00
_cell.angle_gamma   90.00
#
_symmetry.space_group_name_H-M   'P 1'
#
loop_
_entity.id
_entity.type
_entity.pdbx_description
1 polymer ?
#
loop_
_entity_poly.entity_id
_entity_poly.type
_entity_poly.pdbx_seq_one_letter_code
_entity_poly.pdbx_strand_id
1 'polypeptide(L)'
;VGGSVAGHGQFYFSLVYEEGNGEDGGCLNRKGAVKYQPVPGFPTCSFTSGVVNLFLGHTDAVRKVGFDPRLKRVEHSEFFMDGLGSLLVASCSHVRIDHQPKIENARYSSFRNQQSKDVEDKLAHHIFKNHLQCIRYG
;
A
#
# COMPACT_ATOMS: atom_id res chain seq x y z
N VAL A 1 -7.89 7.27 3.61
CA VAL A 1 -7.13 8.45 4.08
C VAL A 1 -6.04 8.02 5.03
N GLY A 2 -4.82 8.54 4.89
CA GLY A 2 -3.70 8.32 5.81
C GLY A 2 -3.00 9.63 6.20
N GLY A 3 -1.91 9.52 6.95
CA GLY A 3 -1.17 10.67 7.50
C GLY A 3 0.34 10.45 7.56
N SER A 4 1.02 11.15 8.48
CA SER A 4 2.46 11.01 8.74
C SER A 4 2.74 10.36 10.09
N VAL A 5 3.92 9.75 10.24
CA VAL A 5 4.38 9.18 11.52
C VAL A 5 5.49 10.04 12.11
N ALA A 6 5.35 10.47 13.36
CA ALA A 6 6.35 11.25 14.12
C ALA A 6 6.84 12.54 13.41
N GLY A 7 6.10 13.05 12.43
CA GLY A 7 6.57 14.15 11.57
C GLY A 7 7.76 13.81 10.66
N HIS A 8 8.19 12.55 10.62
CA HIS A 8 9.25 12.07 9.75
C HIS A 8 8.69 11.65 8.38
N GLY A 9 9.50 11.73 7.33
CA GLY A 9 9.40 10.90 6.12
C GLY A 9 8.12 10.88 5.27
N GLN A 10 8.19 10.07 4.21
CA GLN A 10 7.13 9.82 3.23
C GLN A 10 6.32 8.58 3.61
N PHE A 11 5.03 8.76 3.92
CA PHE A 11 4.11 7.67 4.30
C PHE A 11 2.99 7.46 3.28
N TYR A 12 3.32 7.62 2.01
CA TYR A 12 2.43 7.40 0.88
C TYR A 12 3.25 7.01 -0.35
N PHE A 13 2.59 6.41 -1.33
CA PHE A 13 3.20 5.98 -2.57
C PHE A 13 2.20 6.09 -3.73
N SER A 14 2.73 6.23 -4.94
CA SER A 14 1.94 6.16 -6.16
C SER A 14 2.15 4.83 -6.86
N LEU A 15 1.10 4.35 -7.51
CA LEU A 15 1.09 3.18 -8.37
C LEU A 15 0.88 3.66 -9.80
N VAL A 16 1.75 3.21 -10.70
CA VAL A 16 1.65 3.49 -12.13
C VAL A 16 1.66 2.16 -12.86
N TYR A 17 0.55 1.87 -13.54
CA TYR A 17 0.45 0.68 -14.38
C TYR A 17 0.96 1.01 -15.78
N GLU A 18 1.93 0.23 -16.24
CA GLU A 18 2.44 0.23 -17.60
C GLU A 18 1.77 -0.94 -18.33
N GLU A 19 1.01 -0.66 -19.38
CA GLU A 19 0.30 -1.68 -20.14
C GLU A 19 1.25 -2.66 -20.81
N GLY A 20 0.90 -3.95 -20.79
CA GLY A 20 1.65 -5.02 -21.42
C GLY A 20 1.39 -5.12 -22.92
N ASN A 21 1.93 -6.16 -23.54
CA ASN A 21 1.49 -6.56 -24.88
C ASN A 21 0.17 -7.36 -24.76
N GLY A 22 -0.57 -7.58 -25.84
CA GLY A 22 -1.87 -8.27 -25.77
C GLY A 22 -1.85 -9.72 -25.25
N GLU A 23 -0.67 -10.32 -25.10
CA GLU A 23 -0.47 -11.70 -24.62
C GLU A 23 -0.02 -11.75 -23.13
N ASP A 24 0.69 -10.72 -22.67
CA ASP A 24 1.25 -10.60 -21.33
C ASP A 24 0.56 -9.50 -20.52
N GLY A 25 0.47 -9.73 -19.21
CA GLY A 25 0.11 -8.68 -18.25
C GLY A 25 1.02 -7.45 -18.32
N GLY A 26 0.54 -6.31 -17.81
CA GLY A 26 1.37 -5.12 -17.64
C GLY A 26 2.29 -5.14 -16.43
N CYS A 27 3.05 -4.08 -16.26
CA CYS A 27 3.97 -3.88 -15.14
C CYS A 27 3.45 -2.81 -14.18
N LEU A 28 3.41 -3.14 -12.88
CA LEU A 28 3.00 -2.19 -11.84
C LEU A 28 4.20 -1.56 -11.16
N ASN A 29 4.33 -0.23 -11.27
CA ASN A 29 5.41 0.54 -10.67
C ASN A 29 4.93 1.22 -9.40
N ARG A 30 5.46 0.82 -8.24
CA ARG A 30 5.25 1.49 -6.96
C ARG A 30 6.36 2.51 -6.72
N LYS A 31 6.04 3.79 -6.93
CA LYS A 31 6.96 4.92 -6.77
C LYS A 31 6.77 5.57 -5.40
N GLY A 32 7.87 5.80 -4.67
CA GLY A 32 7.85 6.62 -3.46
C GLY A 32 7.48 8.08 -3.75
N ALA A 33 7.05 8.81 -2.72
CA ALA A 33 6.97 10.28 -2.68
C ALA A 33 5.97 11.02 -3.58
N VAL A 34 5.30 10.37 -4.53
CA VAL A 34 4.46 11.09 -5.51
C VAL A 34 3.05 11.35 -4.95
N LYS A 35 2.67 12.64 -4.92
CA LYS A 35 1.31 13.12 -4.72
C LYS A 35 0.73 13.56 -6.05
N TYR A 36 -0.56 13.34 -6.23
CA TYR A 36 -1.31 13.92 -7.34
C TYR A 36 -1.89 15.28 -6.90
N GLN A 37 -3.00 15.69 -7.49
CA GLN A 37 -3.67 16.94 -7.16
C GLN A 37 -4.19 16.98 -5.70
N PRO A 38 -4.34 18.18 -5.11
CA PRO A 38 -5.01 18.37 -3.83
C PRO A 38 -6.43 17.84 -3.84
N VAL A 39 -6.93 17.44 -2.66
CA VAL A 39 -8.33 17.04 -2.49
C VAL A 39 -9.20 18.31 -2.43
N PRO A 40 -10.24 18.48 -3.27
CA PRO A 40 -11.12 19.64 -3.22
C PRO A 40 -11.73 19.85 -1.83
N GLY A 41 -11.61 21.06 -1.29
CA GLY A 41 -12.09 21.40 0.06
C GLY A 41 -11.17 20.96 1.22
N PHE A 42 -10.10 20.22 0.95
CA PHE A 42 -9.16 19.74 1.98
C PHE A 42 -7.70 20.08 1.58
N PRO A 43 -7.26 21.34 1.77
CA PRO A 43 -5.99 21.85 1.23
C PRO A 43 -4.74 21.17 1.82
N THR A 44 -4.87 20.55 2.99
CA THR A 44 -3.79 19.80 3.65
C THR A 44 -3.73 18.34 3.21
N CYS A 45 -4.58 17.93 2.26
CA CYS A 45 -4.67 16.57 1.73
C CYS A 45 -4.40 16.55 0.22
N SER A 46 -3.71 15.51 -0.23
CA SER A 46 -3.48 15.27 -1.66
C SER A 46 -3.79 13.82 -2.01
N PHE A 47 -4.30 13.61 -3.22
CA PHE A 47 -4.51 12.26 -3.71
C PHE A 47 -3.17 11.53 -3.91
N THR A 48 -3.22 10.21 -3.74
CA THR A 48 -2.10 9.28 -3.93
C THR A 48 -2.68 7.90 -4.26
N SER A 49 -1.85 6.88 -4.47
CA SER A 49 -2.37 5.52 -4.72
C SER A 49 -2.42 4.67 -3.46
N GLY A 50 -1.54 4.93 -2.50
CA GLY A 50 -1.52 4.21 -1.24
C GLY A 50 -0.90 5.03 -0.11
N VAL A 51 -1.25 4.69 1.12
CA VAL A 51 -0.68 5.26 2.35
C VAL A 51 -0.05 4.16 3.18
N VAL A 52 0.95 4.47 3.99
CA VAL A 52 1.75 3.50 4.75
C VAL A 52 1.39 3.56 6.24
N ASN A 53 1.57 2.43 6.93
CA ASN A 53 1.29 2.21 8.36
C ASN A 53 -0.19 2.20 8.75
N LEU A 54 -0.92 3.29 8.51
CA LEU A 54 -2.31 3.42 8.92
C LEU A 54 -3.14 4.05 7.80
N PHE A 55 -4.34 3.53 7.62
CA PHE A 55 -5.38 4.21 6.87
C PHE A 55 -6.74 4.07 7.55
N LEU A 56 -7.59 5.07 7.31
CA LEU A 56 -9.02 5.00 7.55
C LEU A 56 -9.72 4.96 6.19
N GLY A 57 -10.71 4.08 6.05
CA GLY A 57 -11.48 3.92 4.82
C GLY A 57 -12.95 3.71 5.12
N HIS A 58 -13.80 4.12 4.18
CA HIS A 58 -15.22 3.83 4.28
C HIS A 58 -15.44 2.31 4.21
N THR A 59 -16.32 1.78 5.06
CA THR A 59 -16.42 0.33 5.28
C THR A 59 -16.78 -0.42 4.00
N ASP A 60 -17.65 0.12 3.15
CA ASP A 60 -18.01 -0.54 1.88
C ASP A 60 -16.82 -0.63 0.91
N ALA A 61 -15.98 0.39 0.82
CA ALA A 61 -14.84 0.48 -0.09
C ALA A 61 -13.75 -0.48 0.35
N VAL A 62 -13.47 -0.55 1.67
CA VAL A 62 -12.53 -1.52 2.22
C VAL A 62 -13.05 -2.94 2.00
N ARG A 63 -14.35 -3.19 2.19
CA ARG A 63 -14.95 -4.52 1.97
C ARG A 63 -15.00 -4.93 0.50
N LYS A 64 -15.14 -3.97 -0.42
CA LYS A 64 -15.16 -4.23 -1.87
C LYS A 64 -13.80 -4.71 -2.37
N VAL A 65 -12.71 -4.12 -1.87
CA VAL A 65 -11.36 -4.59 -2.16
C VAL A 65 -11.08 -5.89 -1.44
N GLY A 66 -11.37 -5.94 -0.13
CA GLY A 66 -11.10 -7.10 0.71
C GLY A 66 -9.62 -7.26 1.03
N PHE A 67 -9.34 -8.14 1.99
CA PHE A 67 -7.98 -8.59 2.30
C PHE A 67 -7.87 -10.06 1.93
N ASP A 68 -6.79 -10.40 1.24
CA ASP A 68 -6.42 -11.72 0.81
C ASP A 68 -5.95 -12.57 2.00
N PRO A 69 -6.71 -13.62 2.37
CA PRO A 69 -6.38 -14.43 3.53
C PRO A 69 -5.06 -15.22 3.37
N ARG A 70 -4.49 -15.30 2.16
CA ARG A 70 -3.19 -15.91 1.90
C ARG A 70 -2.04 -15.00 2.32
N LEU A 71 -2.25 -13.69 2.38
CA LEU A 71 -1.21 -12.67 2.59
C LEU A 71 -1.16 -12.16 4.03
N LYS A 72 -1.13 -13.11 4.96
CA LYS A 72 -1.18 -12.81 6.40
C LYS A 72 0.00 -11.92 6.80
N ARG A 73 -0.30 -10.68 7.20
CA ARG A 73 0.64 -9.65 7.69
C ARG A 73 1.50 -8.99 6.60
N VAL A 74 1.23 -9.26 5.32
CA VAL A 74 2.11 -8.82 4.23
C VAL A 74 1.40 -8.05 3.11
N GLU A 75 0.10 -7.78 3.26
CA GLU A 75 -0.78 -7.28 2.21
C GLU A 75 -0.98 -5.75 2.18
N HIS A 76 -0.19 -4.98 2.92
CA HIS A 76 -0.49 -3.56 3.06
C HIS A 76 -0.45 -2.79 1.74
N SER A 77 0.58 -3.04 0.90
CA SER A 77 0.65 -2.35 -0.40
C SER A 77 -0.31 -2.96 -1.40
N GLU A 78 -0.44 -4.28 -1.31
CA GLU A 78 -1.21 -5.19 -2.11
C GLU A 78 -2.71 -4.85 -2.08
N PHE A 79 -3.24 -4.50 -0.91
CA PHE A 79 -4.60 -3.94 -0.76
C PHE A 79 -4.81 -2.71 -1.67
N PHE A 80 -3.84 -1.79 -1.73
CA PHE A 80 -3.94 -0.63 -2.61
C PHE A 80 -3.71 -0.96 -4.09
N MET A 81 -2.97 -2.03 -4.39
CA MET A 81 -2.80 -2.53 -5.76
C MET A 81 -4.10 -3.13 -6.28
N ASP A 82 -4.75 -3.98 -5.49
CA ASP A 82 -6.03 -4.61 -5.82
C ASP A 82 -7.18 -3.58 -5.85
N GLY A 83 -7.04 -2.50 -5.07
CA GLY A 83 -7.96 -1.35 -5.08
C GLY A 83 -7.67 -0.30 -6.15
N LEU A 84 -6.64 -0.47 -6.99
CA LEU A 84 -6.26 0.54 -7.99
C LEU A 84 -7.41 0.78 -8.97
N GLY A 85 -7.75 2.06 -9.20
CA GLY A 85 -8.88 2.47 -10.04
C GLY A 85 -10.26 2.35 -9.36
N SER A 86 -10.37 1.63 -8.24
CA SER A 86 -11.60 1.53 -7.44
C SER A 86 -11.58 2.38 -6.17
N LEU A 87 -10.40 2.66 -5.62
CA LEU A 87 -10.21 3.47 -4.42
C LEU A 87 -9.75 4.89 -4.78
N LEU A 88 -10.35 5.88 -4.12
CA LEU A 88 -9.76 7.21 -3.98
C LEU A 88 -8.98 7.26 -2.67
N VAL A 89 -7.67 7.43 -2.77
CA VAL A 89 -6.76 7.43 -1.62
C VAL A 89 -6.14 8.81 -1.47
N ALA A 90 -6.11 9.31 -0.23
CA ALA A 90 -5.52 10.60 0.10
C ALA A 90 -4.59 10.50 1.32
N SER A 91 -3.54 11.31 1.30
CA SER A 91 -2.64 11.53 2.44
C SER A 91 -2.77 12.97 2.92
N CYS A 92 -2.96 13.16 4.22
CA CYS A 92 -3.19 14.45 4.84
C CYS A 92 -2.04 14.81 5.80
N SER A 93 -1.41 15.97 5.62
CA SER A 93 -0.21 16.37 6.38
C SER A 93 -0.47 16.69 7.85
N HIS A 94 -1.69 17.09 8.19
CA HIS A 94 -2.10 17.42 9.56
C HIS A 94 -2.48 16.19 10.39
N VAL A 95 -2.72 15.03 9.75
CA VAL A 95 -2.96 13.76 10.44
C VAL A 95 -1.60 13.18 10.81
N ARG A 96 -1.34 13.06 12.11
CA ARG A 96 -0.08 12.57 12.67
C ARG A 96 -0.34 11.45 13.65
N ILE A 97 0.37 10.35 13.48
CA ILE A 97 0.41 9.24 14.42
C ILE A 97 1.85 9.01 14.85
N ASP A 98 2.08 8.24 15.90
CA ASP A 98 3.43 7.83 16.28
C ASP A 98 3.42 6.39 16.79
N HIS A 99 4.58 5.76 16.79
CA HIS A 99 4.79 4.47 17.40
C HIS A 99 5.19 4.64 18.86
N GLN A 100 4.59 3.83 19.73
CA GLN A 100 5.12 3.64 21.07
C GLN A 100 6.56 3.07 20.99
N PRO A 101 7.47 3.47 21.90
CA PRO A 101 8.82 2.91 21.96
C PRO A 101 8.80 1.37 21.95
N LYS A 102 9.65 0.79 21.11
CA LYS A 102 9.72 -0.67 20.92
C LYS A 102 10.41 -1.32 22.12
N ILE A 103 9.75 -2.33 22.71
CA ILE A 103 10.39 -3.25 23.65
C ILE A 103 10.90 -4.44 22.84
N GLU A 104 12.20 -4.73 22.93
CA GLU A 104 12.78 -5.89 22.24
C GLU A 104 12.25 -7.19 22.84
N ASN A 105 11.66 -8.03 21.98
CA ASN A 105 11.12 -9.33 22.36
C ASN A 105 11.33 -10.31 21.20
N ALA A 106 12.24 -11.27 21.37
CA ALA A 106 12.61 -12.21 20.32
C ALA A 106 11.43 -13.06 19.83
N ARG A 107 10.55 -13.48 20.75
CA ARG A 107 9.34 -14.25 20.44
C ARG A 107 8.34 -13.42 19.63
N TYR A 108 8.18 -12.13 19.93
CA TYR A 108 7.31 -11.25 19.14
C TYR A 108 7.91 -10.97 17.76
N SER A 109 9.22 -10.74 17.68
CA SER A 109 9.92 -10.48 16.42
C SER A 109 9.74 -11.61 15.39
N SER A 110 9.68 -12.88 15.82
CA SER A 110 9.40 -14.01 14.91
C SER A 110 7.99 -14.01 14.33
N PHE A 111 7.02 -13.36 14.98
CA PHE A 111 5.65 -13.21 14.44
C PHE A 111 5.44 -11.91 13.66
N ARG A 112 6.32 -10.92 13.87
CA ARG A 112 6.25 -9.59 13.24
C ARG A 112 6.92 -9.56 11.87
N ASN A 113 8.11 -10.13 11.77
CA ASN A 113 8.94 -10.04 10.57
C ASN A 113 8.64 -11.17 9.60
N GLN A 114 8.54 -10.82 8.33
CA GLN A 114 8.35 -11.77 7.23
C GLN A 114 9.63 -12.58 7.01
N GLN A 115 9.46 -13.85 6.66
CA GLN A 115 10.56 -14.67 6.15
C GLN A 115 10.70 -14.47 4.64
N SER A 116 11.86 -14.79 4.06
CA SER A 116 12.09 -14.64 2.61
C SER A 116 11.05 -15.37 1.77
N LYS A 117 10.63 -16.57 2.21
CA LYS A 117 9.58 -17.34 1.52
C LYS A 117 8.22 -16.64 1.53
N ASP A 118 7.86 -15.92 2.59
CA ASP A 118 6.61 -15.15 2.63
C ASP A 118 6.62 -14.04 1.57
N VAL A 119 7.78 -13.44 1.33
CA VAL A 119 7.96 -12.38 0.31
C VAL A 119 7.83 -12.97 -1.10
N GLU A 120 8.49 -14.10 -1.37
CA GLU A 120 8.41 -14.79 -2.66
C GLU A 120 6.98 -15.25 -2.99
N ASP A 121 6.33 -15.94 -2.04
CA ASP A 121 4.98 -16.46 -2.21
C ASP A 121 3.97 -15.30 -2.41
N LYS A 122 4.16 -14.17 -1.70
CA LYS A 122 3.37 -12.95 -1.90
C LYS A 122 3.52 -12.38 -3.31
N LEU A 123 4.76 -12.21 -3.78
CA LEU A 123 5.02 -11.63 -5.10
C LEU A 123 4.47 -12.52 -6.22
N ALA A 124 4.73 -13.82 -6.16
CA ALA A 124 4.20 -14.78 -7.13
C ALA A 124 2.67 -14.78 -7.14
N HIS A 125 2.04 -14.75 -5.96
CA HIS A 125 0.59 -14.70 -5.83
C HIS A 125 0.00 -13.43 -6.46
N HIS A 126 0.59 -12.26 -6.22
CA HIS A 126 0.09 -11.01 -6.82
C HIS A 126 0.27 -10.92 -8.32
N ILE A 127 1.42 -11.36 -8.82
CA ILE A 127 1.70 -11.39 -10.25
C ILE A 127 0.64 -12.25 -10.95
N PHE A 128 0.38 -13.45 -10.43
CA PHE A 128 -0.61 -14.35 -10.99
C PHE A 128 -2.05 -13.83 -10.84
N LYS A 129 -2.45 -13.44 -9.62
CA LYS A 129 -3.82 -13.00 -9.30
C LYS A 129 -4.26 -11.81 -10.16
N ASN A 130 -3.37 -10.85 -10.38
CA ASN A 130 -3.68 -9.61 -11.09
C ASN A 130 -3.25 -9.62 -12.55
N HIS A 131 -2.83 -10.79 -13.08
CA HIS A 131 -2.31 -10.92 -14.44
C HIS A 131 -1.28 -9.82 -14.77
N LEU A 132 -0.25 -9.72 -13.91
CA LEU A 132 0.86 -8.79 -14.10
C LEU A 132 2.06 -9.53 -14.68
N GLN A 133 2.87 -8.85 -15.47
CA GLN A 133 4.18 -9.35 -15.87
C GLN A 133 5.25 -8.98 -14.84
N CYS A 134 5.12 -7.82 -14.17
CA CYS A 134 6.07 -7.44 -13.13
C CYS A 134 5.50 -6.47 -12.09
N ILE A 135 6.16 -6.41 -10.93
CA ILE A 135 5.96 -5.39 -9.90
C ILE A 135 7.33 -4.78 -9.61
N ARG A 136 7.45 -3.47 -9.80
CA ARG A 136 8.69 -2.71 -9.58
C ARG A 136 8.52 -1.78 -8.39
N TYR A 137 9.46 -1.84 -7.46
CA TYR A 137 9.52 -0.97 -6.30
C TYR A 137 10.64 0.04 -6.50
N GLY A 138 10.31 1.34 -6.44
CA GLY A 138 11.26 2.45 -6.52
C GLY A 138 11.41 3.21 -5.21
#